data_AF-A0A8T3YJJ8-F1
#
_entry.id   AF-A0A8T3YJJ8-F1
#
_cell.length_a   1.000
_cell.length_b   1.000
_cell.length_c   1.000
_cell.angle_alpha   90.00
_cell.angle_beta   90.00
_cell.angle_gamma   90.00
#
_symmetry.space_group_name_H-M   'P 1'
#
loop_
_entity.id
_entity.type
_entity.pdbx_description
1 polymer ?
#
loop_
_entity_poly.entity_id
_entity_poly.type
_entity_poly.pdbx_seq_one_letter_code
_entity_poly.pdbx_strand_id
1 'polypeptide(L)'
;MNLPVGEVISSGVSLREIDVRRLVEGFYEKGFSGYIVDTIEGFDGIEEGALLFRDGSMTAAIYDYDLYDLTVFGDAAVVHVFNSFAAEYVVADIVSLTNQQVDLVTAFNDKSKLLKAVQKQDVARLIPKIYTTEHARSVLKEAVKKTESKSDVFKKLGLSGLGE
;
A
#
# COMPACT_ATOMS: atom_id res chain seq x y z
N MET A 1 -3.67 9.08 1.60
CA MET A 1 -3.62 9.23 0.12
C MET A 1 -4.59 10.30 -0.44
N ASN A 2 -4.32 10.92 -1.61
CA ASN A 2 -5.28 11.82 -2.29
C ASN A 2 -5.56 11.34 -3.72
N LEU A 3 -6.53 10.42 -3.85
CA LEU A 3 -6.99 9.87 -5.12
C LEU A 3 -8.38 10.42 -5.47
N PRO A 4 -8.67 10.67 -6.75
CA PRO A 4 -9.93 11.24 -7.19
C PRO A 4 -11.03 10.18 -7.17
N VAL A 5 -12.25 10.65 -7.01
CA VAL A 5 -13.43 9.79 -7.17
C VAL A 5 -13.58 9.40 -8.64
N GLY A 6 -13.78 8.11 -8.87
CA GLY A 6 -14.03 7.51 -10.19
C GLY A 6 -15.24 6.60 -10.19
N GLU A 7 -15.36 5.78 -11.22
CA GLU A 7 -16.37 4.71 -11.28
C GLU A 7 -15.91 3.54 -10.43
N VAL A 8 -16.67 3.19 -9.39
CA VAL A 8 -16.37 2.04 -8.53
C VAL A 8 -16.71 0.76 -9.30
N ILE A 9 -15.68 0.01 -9.69
CA ILE A 9 -15.83 -1.29 -10.36
C ILE A 9 -16.13 -2.38 -9.33
N SER A 10 -15.45 -2.30 -8.19
CA SER A 10 -15.66 -3.20 -7.07
C SER A 10 -15.23 -2.53 -5.78
N SER A 11 -15.87 -2.89 -4.67
CA SER A 11 -15.52 -2.35 -3.35
C SER A 11 -15.63 -3.41 -2.27
N GLY A 12 -14.73 -3.36 -1.29
CA GLY A 12 -14.67 -4.29 -0.17
C GLY A 12 -14.35 -5.72 -0.58
N VAL A 13 -13.58 -5.91 -1.64
CA VAL A 13 -13.23 -7.25 -2.13
C VAL A 13 -12.17 -7.86 -1.24
N SER A 14 -12.45 -9.01 -0.64
CA SER A 14 -11.45 -9.78 0.09
C SER A 14 -10.41 -10.34 -0.89
N LEU A 15 -9.18 -9.83 -0.85
CA LEU A 15 -8.12 -10.30 -1.74
C LEU A 15 -7.68 -11.74 -1.43
N ARG A 16 -8.03 -12.27 -0.24
CA ARG A 16 -7.80 -13.66 0.14
C ARG A 16 -8.64 -14.67 -0.63
N GLU A 17 -9.82 -14.25 -1.09
CA GLU A 17 -10.80 -15.14 -1.71
C GLU A 17 -10.67 -15.20 -3.24
N ILE A 18 -9.74 -14.43 -3.81
CA ILE A 18 -9.56 -14.32 -5.25
C ILE A 18 -8.11 -14.57 -5.67
N ASP A 19 -7.93 -14.86 -6.97
CA ASP A 19 -6.61 -14.90 -7.58
C ASP A 19 -6.13 -13.47 -7.87
N VAL A 20 -5.47 -12.86 -6.89
CA VAL A 20 -4.94 -11.48 -6.98
C VAL A 20 -3.96 -11.32 -8.14
N ARG A 21 -3.16 -12.36 -8.41
CA ARG A 21 -2.25 -12.35 -9.55
C ARG A 21 -3.03 -12.18 -10.84
N ARG A 22 -4.07 -13.01 -11.05
CA ARG A 22 -4.91 -12.92 -12.24
C ARG A 22 -5.68 -11.61 -12.33
N LEU A 23 -6.10 -11.05 -11.19
CA LEU A 23 -6.73 -9.72 -11.13
C LEU A 23 -5.78 -8.65 -11.69
N VAL A 24 -4.56 -8.57 -11.15
CA VAL A 24 -3.56 -7.56 -11.56
C VAL A 24 -3.11 -7.80 -13.00
N GLU A 25 -2.82 -9.04 -13.39
CA GLU A 25 -2.51 -9.39 -14.78
C GLU A 25 -3.64 -8.97 -15.74
N GLY A 26 -4.90 -9.07 -15.30
CA GLY A 26 -6.07 -8.62 -16.05
C GLY A 26 -6.12 -7.11 -16.27
N PHE A 27 -5.56 -6.30 -15.37
CA PHE A 27 -5.44 -4.85 -15.59
C PHE A 27 -4.51 -4.54 -16.76
N TYR A 28 -3.40 -5.26 -16.89
CA TYR A 28 -2.51 -5.14 -18.04
C TYR A 28 -3.18 -5.56 -19.35
N GLU A 29 -3.85 -6.70 -19.37
CA GLU A 29 -4.45 -7.26 -20.59
C GLU A 29 -5.62 -6.44 -21.13
N LYS A 30 -6.40 -5.82 -20.24
CA LYS A 30 -7.61 -5.08 -20.60
C LYS A 30 -7.37 -3.59 -20.87
N GLY A 31 -6.13 -3.12 -20.77
CA GLY A 31 -5.84 -1.68 -20.90
C GLY A 31 -6.49 -0.86 -19.77
N PHE A 32 -6.50 -1.38 -18.54
CA PHE A 32 -7.19 -0.72 -17.44
C PHE A 32 -6.60 0.66 -17.11
N SER A 33 -7.48 1.62 -16.87
CA SER A 33 -7.14 2.95 -16.37
C SER A 33 -7.93 3.22 -15.10
N GLY A 34 -7.21 3.56 -14.03
CA GLY A 34 -7.77 3.61 -12.69
C GLY A 34 -6.77 3.12 -11.65
N TYR A 35 -7.26 2.83 -10.46
CA TYR A 35 -6.42 2.32 -9.37
C TYR A 35 -7.10 1.17 -8.63
N ILE A 36 -6.25 0.40 -7.95
CA ILE A 36 -6.65 -0.48 -6.86
C ILE A 36 -6.06 0.11 -5.58
N VAL A 37 -6.88 0.18 -4.53
CA VAL A 37 -6.44 0.51 -3.17
C VAL A 37 -6.74 -0.70 -2.30
N ASP A 38 -5.78 -1.14 -1.52
CA ASP A 38 -5.96 -2.18 -0.52
C ASP A 38 -5.73 -1.64 0.89
N THR A 39 -6.57 -2.08 1.82
CA THR A 39 -6.47 -1.75 3.23
C THR A 39 -6.24 -3.04 4.01
N ILE A 40 -5.22 -3.04 4.87
CA ILE A 40 -4.85 -4.21 5.67
C ILE A 40 -4.75 -3.88 7.16
N GLU A 41 -4.90 -4.91 8.00
CA GLU A 41 -4.32 -4.90 9.35
C GLU A 41 -2.87 -5.40 9.25
N GLY A 42 -1.94 -4.45 9.24
CA GLY A 42 -0.52 -4.66 8.93
C GLY A 42 0.37 -4.83 10.16
N PHE A 43 1.57 -4.23 10.12
CA PHE A 43 2.63 -4.46 11.11
C PHE A 43 2.24 -4.00 12.52
N ASP A 44 1.62 -2.81 12.63
CA ASP A 44 1.26 -2.20 13.91
C ASP A 44 -0.04 -1.39 13.82
N GLY A 45 -0.90 -1.68 12.86
CA GLY A 45 -2.14 -0.95 12.66
C GLY A 45 -2.69 -1.06 11.24
N ILE A 46 -3.57 -0.14 10.88
CA ILE A 46 -4.09 -0.04 9.52
C ILE A 46 -3.01 0.51 8.60
N GLU A 47 -2.86 -0.13 7.44
CA GLU A 47 -1.98 0.29 6.37
C GLU A 47 -2.78 0.27 5.05
N GLU A 48 -2.47 1.21 4.16
CA GLU A 48 -3.13 1.31 2.86
C GLU A 48 -2.11 1.30 1.72
N GLY A 49 -2.32 0.41 0.74
CA GLY A 49 -1.56 0.39 -0.49
C GLY A 49 -2.38 0.87 -1.67
N ALA A 50 -1.73 1.43 -2.69
CA ALA A 50 -2.38 1.72 -3.95
C ALA A 50 -1.46 1.52 -5.14
N LEU A 51 -2.04 0.99 -6.22
CA LEU A 51 -1.43 0.91 -7.54
C LEU A 51 -2.30 1.67 -8.54
N LEU A 52 -1.68 2.58 -9.28
CA LEU A 52 -2.33 3.33 -10.36
C LEU A 52 -1.92 2.74 -11.71
N PHE A 53 -2.90 2.59 -12.59
CA PHE A 53 -2.76 2.09 -13.94
C PHE A 53 -3.24 3.11 -14.96
N ARG A 54 -2.55 3.16 -16.08
CA ARG A 54 -2.91 3.90 -17.28
C ARG A 54 -2.81 2.98 -18.49
N ASP A 55 -3.92 2.72 -19.16
CA ASP A 55 -3.98 1.91 -20.37
C ASP A 55 -3.24 0.56 -20.19
N GLY A 56 -3.48 -0.07 -19.04
CA GLY A 56 -2.86 -1.33 -18.63
C GLY A 56 -1.41 -1.23 -18.16
N SER A 57 -0.79 -0.06 -18.21
CA SER A 57 0.55 0.15 -17.66
C SER A 57 0.48 0.66 -16.22
N MET A 58 1.17 0.02 -15.29
CA MET A 58 1.31 0.53 -13.93
C MET A 58 2.19 1.79 -13.94
N THR A 59 1.66 2.91 -13.45
CA THR A 59 2.33 4.22 -13.53
C THR A 59 2.73 4.78 -12.17
N ALA A 60 2.06 4.38 -11.09
CA ALA A 60 2.37 4.87 -9.76
C ALA A 60 2.06 3.83 -8.68
N ALA A 61 2.74 3.94 -7.54
CA ALA A 61 2.46 3.19 -6.34
C ALA A 61 2.63 4.08 -5.09
N ILE A 62 1.77 3.86 -4.11
CA ILE A 62 1.76 4.57 -2.82
C ILE A 62 1.49 3.55 -1.73
N TYR A 63 2.13 3.70 -0.57
CA TYR A 63 1.86 2.89 0.60
C TYR A 63 1.89 3.76 1.86
N ASP A 64 0.77 3.83 2.56
CA ASP A 64 0.57 4.63 3.77
C ASP A 64 0.64 3.73 5.02
N TYR A 65 1.52 4.10 5.96
CA TYR A 65 1.54 3.58 7.33
C TYR A 65 0.81 4.58 8.24
N ASP A 66 -0.51 4.45 8.34
CA ASP A 66 -1.37 5.46 8.95
C ASP A 66 -0.98 5.79 10.39
N LEU A 67 -0.66 4.78 11.20
CA LEU A 67 -0.26 4.99 12.60
C LEU A 67 0.99 5.86 12.74
N TYR A 68 1.88 5.83 11.75
CA TYR A 68 3.19 6.48 11.79
C TYR A 68 3.27 7.78 10.99
N ASP A 69 2.16 8.19 10.35
CA ASP A 69 2.11 9.35 9.43
C ASP A 69 3.24 9.29 8.39
N LEU A 70 3.48 8.08 7.86
CA LEU A 70 4.57 7.81 6.92
C LEU A 70 4.04 7.21 5.64
N THR A 71 4.35 7.87 4.52
CA THR A 71 4.05 7.37 3.18
C THR A 71 5.32 6.95 2.44
N VAL A 72 5.28 5.77 1.84
CA VAL A 72 6.26 5.29 0.85
C VAL A 72 5.68 5.52 -0.54
N PHE A 73 6.52 5.97 -1.47
CA PHE A 73 6.08 6.33 -2.83
C PHE A 73 6.90 5.60 -3.91
N GLY A 74 6.33 5.49 -5.11
CA GLY A 74 7.03 5.11 -6.33
C GLY A 74 7.52 3.66 -6.31
N ASP A 75 8.67 3.41 -6.92
CA ASP A 75 9.26 2.07 -7.02
C ASP A 75 9.40 1.37 -5.67
N ALA A 76 9.68 2.13 -4.59
CA ALA A 76 9.81 1.58 -3.25
C ALA A 76 8.45 1.09 -2.73
N ALA A 77 7.35 1.79 -3.02
CA ALA A 77 6.01 1.41 -2.55
C ALA A 77 5.52 0.11 -3.18
N VAL A 78 5.93 -0.21 -4.41
CA VAL A 78 5.49 -1.40 -5.15
C VAL A 78 5.63 -2.67 -4.30
N VAL A 79 6.78 -2.87 -3.65
CA VAL A 79 7.01 -4.08 -2.84
C VAL A 79 6.14 -4.12 -1.60
N HIS A 80 5.78 -2.97 -1.03
CA HIS A 80 4.88 -2.90 0.11
C HIS A 80 3.45 -3.24 -0.30
N VAL A 81 2.95 -2.65 -1.38
CA VAL A 81 1.59 -2.91 -1.90
C VAL A 81 1.42 -4.37 -2.35
N PHE A 82 2.42 -4.94 -3.04
CA PHE A 82 2.31 -6.35 -3.41
C PHE A 82 2.44 -7.30 -2.21
N ASN A 83 3.16 -6.90 -1.16
CA ASN A 83 3.23 -7.65 0.09
C ASN A 83 1.91 -7.59 0.86
N SER A 84 1.21 -6.44 0.89
CA SER A 84 -0.09 -6.29 1.55
C SER A 84 -1.19 -7.14 0.93
N PHE A 85 -1.14 -7.41 -0.37
CA PHE A 85 -2.04 -8.38 -1.02
C PHE A 85 -2.01 -9.79 -0.41
N ALA A 86 -0.93 -10.14 0.31
CA ALA A 86 -0.79 -11.44 0.98
C ALA A 86 -1.15 -11.39 2.49
N ALA A 87 -1.68 -10.28 3.00
CA ALA A 87 -2.06 -10.09 4.41
C ALA A 87 -3.29 -10.93 4.78
N GLU A 88 -3.41 -11.32 6.05
CA GLU A 88 -4.55 -12.13 6.54
C GLU A 88 -5.87 -11.40 6.37
N TYR A 89 -5.92 -10.16 6.83
CA TYR A 89 -7.06 -9.27 6.69
C TYR A 89 -6.72 -8.20 5.65
N VAL A 90 -7.23 -8.39 4.44
CA VAL A 90 -7.01 -7.48 3.31
C VAL A 90 -8.30 -7.32 2.53
N VAL A 91 -8.71 -6.07 2.36
CA VAL A 91 -9.83 -5.67 1.51
C VAL A 91 -9.33 -4.69 0.46
N ALA A 92 -9.93 -4.70 -0.72
CA ALA A 92 -9.57 -3.77 -1.77
C ALA A 92 -10.77 -3.16 -2.49
N ASP A 93 -10.57 -1.92 -2.91
CA ASP A 93 -11.46 -1.17 -3.78
C ASP A 93 -10.78 -0.98 -5.14
N ILE A 94 -11.55 -1.18 -6.21
CA ILE A 94 -11.09 -1.00 -7.59
C ILE A 94 -11.92 0.10 -8.22
N VAL A 95 -11.24 1.17 -8.62
CA VAL A 95 -11.87 2.38 -9.17
C VAL A 95 -11.34 2.64 -10.55
N SER A 96 -12.23 2.69 -11.54
CA SER A 96 -11.89 3.08 -12.90
C SER A 96 -11.88 4.60 -13.05
N LEU A 97 -10.90 5.09 -13.81
CA LEU A 97 -10.71 6.49 -14.15
C LEU A 97 -10.53 6.64 -15.65
N THR A 98 -10.93 7.80 -16.18
CA THR A 98 -10.54 8.21 -17.52
C THR A 98 -9.02 8.44 -17.58
N ASN A 99 -8.42 8.29 -18.76
CA ASN A 99 -6.99 8.57 -18.97
C ASN A 99 -6.61 9.99 -18.51
N GLN A 100 -7.49 10.98 -18.74
CA GLN A 100 -7.27 12.37 -18.32
C GLN A 100 -7.21 12.50 -16.79
N GLN A 101 -8.07 11.77 -16.06
CA GLN A 101 -8.01 11.74 -14.60
C GLN A 101 -6.72 11.07 -14.12
N VAL A 102 -6.31 9.96 -14.74
CA VAL A 102 -5.03 9.29 -14.39
C VAL A 102 -3.85 10.23 -14.61
N ASP A 103 -3.82 10.98 -15.72
CA ASP A 103 -2.78 11.98 -15.99
C ASP A 103 -2.75 13.08 -14.91
N LEU A 104 -3.93 13.56 -14.50
CA LEU A 104 -4.06 14.59 -13.48
C LEU A 104 -3.52 14.12 -12.13
N VAL A 105 -3.91 12.91 -11.69
CA VAL A 105 -3.41 12.30 -10.45
C VAL A 105 -1.91 12.14 -10.47
N THR A 106 -1.41 11.64 -11.59
CA THR A 106 0.01 11.41 -11.83
C THR A 106 0.79 12.72 -11.80
N ALA A 107 0.21 13.82 -12.31
CA ALA A 107 0.82 15.15 -12.27
C ALA A 107 0.87 15.76 -10.85
N PHE A 108 -0.18 15.58 -10.04
CA PHE A 108 -0.21 16.08 -8.65
C PHE A 108 0.60 15.22 -7.68
N ASN A 109 0.78 13.94 -7.97
CA ASN A 109 1.49 12.99 -7.12
C ASN A 109 2.82 12.55 -7.74
N ASP A 110 3.66 13.50 -8.17
CA ASP A 110 4.89 13.22 -8.91
C ASP A 110 5.82 12.20 -8.22
N LYS A 111 5.88 12.24 -6.88
CA LYS A 111 6.67 11.30 -6.06
C LYS A 111 6.21 9.84 -6.19
N SER A 112 4.93 9.62 -6.47
CA SER A 112 4.33 8.29 -6.58
C SER A 112 4.67 7.57 -7.89
N LYS A 113 5.20 8.28 -8.88
CA LYS A 113 5.51 7.73 -10.20
C LYS A 113 6.55 6.62 -10.11
N LEU A 114 6.33 5.58 -10.90
CA LEU A 114 7.34 4.55 -11.10
C LEU A 114 8.40 5.06 -12.08
N LEU A 115 9.66 4.93 -11.68
CA LEU A 115 10.80 5.17 -12.57
C LEU A 115 11.14 3.89 -13.33
N LYS A 116 10.81 2.73 -12.75
CA LYS A 116 11.00 1.41 -13.36
C LYS A 116 9.65 0.83 -13.73
N ALA A 117 9.47 0.53 -15.01
CA ALA A 117 8.25 -0.10 -15.48
C ALA A 117 8.11 -1.51 -14.87
N VAL A 118 7.03 -1.75 -14.13
CA VAL A 118 6.64 -3.07 -13.66
C VAL A 118 5.86 -3.75 -14.78
N GLN A 119 6.42 -4.82 -15.34
CA GLN A 119 5.80 -5.55 -16.44
C GLN A 119 4.85 -6.61 -15.88
N LYS A 120 3.86 -7.02 -16.69
CA LYS A 120 2.93 -8.11 -16.35
C LYS A 120 3.65 -9.37 -15.82
N GLN A 121 4.77 -9.73 -16.42
CA GLN A 121 5.58 -10.91 -16.05
C GLN A 121 6.23 -10.80 -14.66
N ASP A 122 6.38 -9.59 -14.12
CA ASP A 122 6.99 -9.34 -12.82
C ASP A 122 5.99 -9.57 -11.67
N VAL A 123 4.68 -9.45 -11.93
CA VAL A 123 3.59 -9.57 -10.94
C VAL A 123 3.70 -10.87 -10.12
N ALA A 124 3.96 -12.00 -10.79
CA ALA A 124 4.07 -13.30 -10.14
C ALA A 124 5.24 -13.39 -9.14
N ARG A 125 6.28 -12.56 -9.32
CA ARG A 125 7.45 -12.52 -8.43
C ARG A 125 7.27 -11.50 -7.30
N LEU A 126 6.43 -10.50 -7.51
CA LEU A 126 6.19 -9.42 -6.56
C LEU A 126 5.20 -9.81 -5.46
N ILE A 127 4.20 -10.64 -5.76
CA ILE A 127 3.23 -11.13 -4.78
C ILE A 127 3.89 -12.26 -3.96
N PRO A 128 4.19 -12.05 -2.67
CA PRO A 128 4.71 -13.11 -1.83
C PRO A 128 3.59 -14.10 -1.48
N LYS A 129 3.97 -15.31 -1.05
CA LYS A 129 2.99 -16.31 -0.60
C LYS A 129 2.35 -15.95 0.75
N ILE A 130 3.08 -15.20 1.57
CA ILE A 130 2.71 -14.83 2.93
C ILE A 130 3.16 -13.39 3.13
N TYR A 131 2.31 -12.57 3.74
CA TYR A 131 2.67 -11.23 4.18
C TYR A 131 3.86 -11.25 5.15
N THR A 132 4.78 -10.30 4.98
CA THR A 132 5.94 -10.13 5.84
C THR A 132 5.99 -8.72 6.42
N THR A 133 6.45 -8.61 7.67
CA THR A 133 6.65 -7.31 8.34
C THR A 133 8.05 -6.74 8.13
N GLU A 134 8.91 -7.41 7.36
CA GLU A 134 10.30 -7.01 7.16
C GLU A 134 10.39 -5.66 6.44
N HIS A 135 9.54 -5.45 5.44
CA HIS A 135 9.43 -4.21 4.70
C HIS A 135 9.04 -3.05 5.63
N ALA A 136 8.00 -3.22 6.44
CA ALA A 136 7.58 -2.26 7.46
C ALA A 136 8.70 -1.95 8.44
N ARG A 137 9.33 -2.99 9.02
CA ARG A 137 10.45 -2.83 9.95
C ARG A 137 11.63 -2.07 9.35
N SER A 138 11.90 -2.22 8.06
CA SER A 138 13.01 -1.53 7.38
C SER A 138 12.77 -0.03 7.22
N VAL A 139 11.53 0.35 6.93
CA VAL A 139 11.11 1.74 6.73
C VAL A 139 10.87 2.44 8.07
N LEU A 140 10.30 1.74 9.04
CA LEU A 140 9.87 2.30 10.31
C LEU A 140 10.95 2.29 11.40
N LYS A 141 12.20 1.90 11.11
CA LYS A 141 13.28 1.78 12.13
C LYS A 141 13.46 3.02 13.01
N GLU A 142 13.27 4.21 12.44
CA GLU A 142 13.42 5.47 13.16
C GLU A 142 12.11 5.96 13.80
N ALA A 143 10.96 5.57 13.25
CA ALA A 143 9.64 5.91 13.81
C ALA A 143 9.33 5.05 15.05
N VAL A 144 9.62 3.75 14.99
CA VAL A 144 9.40 2.79 16.10
C VAL A 144 10.30 3.10 17.29
N LYS A 145 11.50 3.66 17.08
CA LYS A 145 12.38 4.15 18.17
C LYS A 145 11.80 5.35 18.90
N LYS A 146 10.90 6.13 18.27
CA LYS A 146 10.28 7.33 18.86
C LYS A 146 8.99 7.05 19.61
N THR A 147 8.32 5.93 19.34
CA THR A 147 7.25 5.42 20.20
C THR A 147 7.87 4.98 21.52
N GLU A 148 7.92 5.91 22.47
CA GLU A 148 8.45 5.71 23.81
C GLU A 148 7.85 4.45 24.43
N SER A 149 8.70 3.55 24.95
CA SER A 149 8.19 2.38 25.65
C SER A 149 7.37 2.84 26.85
N LYS A 150 6.38 2.05 27.31
CA LYS A 150 5.66 2.35 28.56
C LYS A 150 6.64 2.67 29.71
N SER A 151 7.80 2.00 29.74
CA SER A 151 8.90 2.27 30.67
C SER A 151 9.40 3.72 30.62
N ASP A 152 9.54 4.29 29.43
CA ASP A 152 10.06 5.64 29.24
C ASP A 152 9.03 6.71 29.64
N VAL A 153 7.74 6.43 29.41
CA VAL A 153 6.64 7.25 29.92
C VAL A 153 6.57 7.20 31.45
N PHE A 154 6.67 6.01 32.05
CA PHE A 154 6.68 5.88 33.52
C PHE A 154 7.89 6.57 34.17
N LYS A 155 9.06 6.53 33.52
CA LYS A 155 10.26 7.26 33.97
C LYS A 155 10.07 8.76 33.89
N LYS A 156 9.50 9.29 32.80
CA LYS A 156 9.21 10.73 32.66
C LYS A 156 8.19 11.24 33.66
N LEU A 157 7.21 10.42 34.03
CA LEU A 157 6.19 10.75 35.02
C LEU A 157 6.65 10.53 36.47
N GLY A 158 7.88 10.05 36.70
CA GLY A 158 8.41 9.77 38.04
C GLY A 158 7.73 8.59 38.74
N LEU A 159 7.05 7.72 37.98
CA LEU A 159 6.25 6.60 38.47
C LEU A 159 6.98 5.25 38.38
N SER A 160 8.30 5.28 38.23
CA SER A 160 9.15 4.10 38.00
C SER A 160 9.25 3.11 39.17
N GLY A 161 8.41 3.24 40.22
CA GLY A 161 8.43 2.40 41.42
C GLY A 161 7.07 1.81 41.82
N LEU A 162 6.03 1.90 40.99
CA LEU A 162 4.68 1.39 41.31
C LEU A 162 4.37 -0.01 40.73
N GLY A 163 5.38 -0.78 40.38
CA GLY A 163 5.24 -2.13 39.87
C GLY A 163 6.36 -3.04 40.35
N GLU A 164 6.34 -3.36 41.64
CA GLU A 164 6.77 -4.68 42.12
C GLU A 164 5.57 -5.63 42.10
#